data_AF-A0AAN9XE90-F1
#
_entry.id   AF-A0AAN9XE90-F1
#
_cell.length_a   1.000
_cell.length_b   1.000
_cell.length_c   1.000
_cell.angle_alpha   90.00
_cell.angle_beta   90.00
_cell.angle_gamma   90.00
#
_symmetry.space_group_name_H-M   'P 1'
#
loop_
_entity.id
_entity.type
_entity.pdbx_description
1 polymer ?
#
loop_
_entity_poly.entity_id
_entity_poly.type
_entity_poly.pdbx_seq_one_letter_code
_entity_poly.pdbx_strand_id
1 'polypeptide(L)'
;MRESAESFLGSRVKNAVITVPAYFNDSQREATKKAGHLAGLNVMQILDEPLAAAIAYYLEMKDYNHEKRNALVFDLGGGTLDVSLITIENGNMEVKATVGDSHFGGQDLDNNMVKYCLEEFQRKNRMDISKNPRPLMRLRTACENAKRMLSSTNKTNIKVDCLYKDIDFHLSISRSKFEELNKAHFNKCITFVEKCLRDAKMDKSEVDDVVLVGGSSRIPKVQQLLSDFFYGKEFNKRINPHEAVAYGAAVQAFILNDEKEKAQNGVPVYASDSSGSNDMTRELLKNDNSGSNDVTKKLLKNIAKFALEAAVSAITSDLGGMLFDFISS
;
A
#
# COMPACT_ATOMS: atom_id res chain seq x y z
N MET A 1 4.69 11.19 -11.62
CA MET A 1 5.36 11.17 -10.30
C MET A 1 6.51 12.17 -10.19
N ARG A 2 7.68 12.01 -10.87
CA ARG A 2 8.77 13.02 -10.80
C ARG A 2 8.29 14.42 -11.20
N GLU A 3 7.75 14.55 -12.41
CA GLU A 3 7.24 15.83 -12.93
C GLU A 3 6.14 16.41 -12.05
N SER A 4 5.29 15.54 -11.50
CA SER A 4 4.26 15.94 -10.56
C SER A 4 4.83 16.54 -9.26
N ALA A 5 5.88 15.92 -8.71
CA ALA A 5 6.60 16.44 -7.56
C ALA A 5 7.33 17.75 -7.89
N GLU A 6 7.95 17.85 -9.08
CA GLU A 6 8.60 19.08 -9.56
C GLU A 6 7.62 20.24 -9.73
N SER A 7 6.45 19.96 -10.30
CA SER A 7 5.37 20.94 -10.46
C SER A 7 4.87 21.46 -9.10
N PHE A 8 4.77 20.59 -8.11
CA PHE A 8 4.34 20.98 -6.76
C PHE A 8 5.42 21.76 -6.01
N LEU A 9 6.68 21.33 -6.12
CA LEU A 9 7.82 21.94 -5.44
C LEU A 9 8.32 23.23 -6.11
N GLY A 10 7.95 23.47 -7.36
CA GLY A 10 8.49 24.57 -8.18
C GLY A 10 10.00 24.45 -8.43
N SER A 11 10.57 23.25 -8.25
CA SER A 11 12.01 23.00 -8.35
C SER A 11 12.29 21.58 -8.85
N ARG A 12 13.50 21.38 -9.40
CA ARG A 12 13.89 20.11 -10.01
C ARG A 12 14.15 19.04 -8.95
N VAL A 13 13.57 17.85 -9.14
CA VAL A 13 13.75 16.70 -8.24
C VAL A 13 14.84 15.80 -8.82
N LYS A 14 15.93 15.62 -8.06
CA LYS A 14 17.09 14.85 -8.50
C LYS A 14 17.24 13.52 -7.78
N ASN A 15 16.87 13.44 -6.51
CA ASN A 15 17.09 12.28 -5.65
C ASN A 15 15.75 11.61 -5.33
N ALA A 16 15.73 10.28 -5.23
CA ALA A 16 14.54 9.54 -4.85
C ALA A 16 14.89 8.27 -4.07
N VAL A 17 14.00 7.90 -3.14
CA VAL A 17 13.86 6.53 -2.63
C VAL A 17 12.67 5.90 -3.34
N ILE A 18 12.84 4.69 -3.85
CA ILE A 18 11.79 3.98 -4.59
C ILE A 18 11.44 2.71 -3.82
N THR A 19 10.14 2.47 -3.62
CA THR A 19 9.67 1.28 -2.91
C THR A 19 9.48 0.10 -3.85
N VAL A 20 9.65 -1.11 -3.32
CA VAL A 20 9.37 -2.38 -4.02
C VAL A 20 8.71 -3.39 -3.09
N PRO A 21 7.93 -4.35 -3.62
CA PRO A 21 7.45 -5.47 -2.83
C PRO A 21 8.61 -6.22 -2.18
N ALA A 22 8.45 -6.63 -0.93
CA ALA A 22 9.56 -7.22 -0.16
C ALA A 22 10.11 -8.53 -0.78
N TYR A 23 9.30 -9.28 -1.52
CA TYR A 23 9.73 -10.50 -2.22
C TYR A 23 10.48 -10.27 -3.55
N PHE A 24 10.69 -9.01 -3.96
CA PHE A 24 11.48 -8.72 -5.16
C PHE A 24 12.90 -9.30 -5.03
N ASN A 25 13.32 -10.06 -6.04
CA ASN A 25 14.68 -10.55 -6.15
C ASN A 25 15.64 -9.44 -6.64
N ASP A 26 16.95 -9.70 -6.56
CA ASP A 26 17.98 -8.74 -6.94
C ASP A 26 17.83 -8.21 -8.37
N SER A 27 17.47 -9.07 -9.32
CA SER A 27 17.26 -8.66 -10.71
C SER A 27 16.09 -7.69 -10.86
N GLN A 28 14.99 -7.89 -10.12
CA GLN A 28 13.83 -7.00 -10.15
C GLN A 28 14.15 -5.68 -9.45
N ARG A 29 14.91 -5.70 -8.34
CA ARG A 29 15.38 -4.49 -7.64
C ARG A 29 16.28 -3.64 -8.52
N GLU A 30 17.24 -4.26 -9.20
CA GLU A 30 18.13 -3.56 -10.13
C GLU A 30 17.37 -3.03 -11.36
N ALA A 31 16.37 -3.77 -11.85
CA ALA A 31 15.50 -3.28 -12.93
C ALA A 31 14.74 -2.01 -12.51
N THR A 32 14.16 -1.99 -11.30
CA THR A 32 13.49 -0.80 -10.73
C THR A 32 14.45 0.37 -10.56
N LYS A 33 15.66 0.12 -10.03
CA LYS A 33 16.70 1.13 -9.87
C LYS A 33 17.12 1.74 -11.21
N LYS A 34 17.33 0.90 -12.22
CA LYS A 34 17.64 1.32 -13.60
C LYS A 34 16.50 2.14 -14.21
N ALA A 35 15.25 1.75 -13.99
CA ALA A 35 14.10 2.52 -14.44
C ALA A 35 14.09 3.93 -13.81
N GLY A 36 14.40 4.06 -12.53
CA GLY A 36 14.57 5.35 -11.87
C GLY A 36 15.68 6.21 -12.48
N HIS A 37 16.83 5.61 -12.79
CA HIS A 37 17.93 6.30 -13.49
C HIS A 37 17.55 6.76 -14.90
N LEU A 38 16.86 5.92 -15.67
CA LEU A 38 16.34 6.30 -16.99
C LEU A 38 15.30 7.42 -16.90
N ALA A 39 14.53 7.46 -15.81
CA ALA A 39 13.64 8.57 -15.46
C ALA A 39 14.39 9.80 -14.90
N GLY A 40 15.71 9.87 -15.02
CA GLY A 40 16.52 11.03 -14.62
C GLY A 40 16.63 11.25 -13.11
N LEU A 41 16.35 10.22 -12.30
CA LEU A 41 16.49 10.25 -10.85
C LEU A 41 17.77 9.54 -10.40
N ASN A 42 18.43 10.11 -9.40
CA ASN A 42 19.40 9.42 -8.57
C ASN A 42 18.64 8.59 -7.52
N VAL A 43 18.52 7.28 -7.77
CA VAL A 43 17.88 6.34 -6.84
C VAL A 43 18.82 6.09 -5.66
N MET A 44 18.58 6.80 -4.56
CA MET A 44 19.40 6.74 -3.35
C MET A 44 19.30 5.38 -2.67
N GLN A 45 18.08 4.82 -2.63
CA GLN A 45 17.80 3.54 -2.00
C GLN A 45 16.57 2.90 -2.65
N ILE A 46 16.61 1.58 -2.78
CA ILE A 46 15.42 0.75 -2.99
C ILE A 46 14.93 0.29 -1.62
N LEU A 47 13.70 0.61 -1.25
CA LEU A 47 13.12 0.36 0.07
C LEU A 47 12.01 -0.69 -0.02
N ASP A 48 11.95 -1.60 0.92
CA ASP A 48 10.85 -2.56 0.99
C ASP A 48 9.56 -1.84 1.41
N GLU A 49 8.47 -2.06 0.68
CA GLU A 49 7.14 -1.53 1.00
C GLU A 49 6.71 -1.77 2.45
N PRO A 50 6.83 -3.00 3.03
CA PRO A 50 6.44 -3.21 4.43
C PRO A 50 7.32 -2.42 5.41
N LEU A 51 8.60 -2.23 5.11
CA LEU A 51 9.48 -1.41 5.93
C LEU A 51 9.11 0.08 5.82
N ALA A 52 8.77 0.56 4.62
CA ALA A 52 8.25 1.91 4.43
C ALA A 52 6.96 2.15 5.24
N ALA A 53 6.02 1.21 5.19
CA ALA A 53 4.81 1.27 6.00
C ALA A 53 5.11 1.28 7.51
N ALA A 54 6.09 0.50 7.97
CA ALA A 54 6.52 0.49 9.36
C ALA A 54 7.17 1.82 9.79
N ILE A 55 7.96 2.46 8.92
CA ILE A 55 8.49 3.81 9.14
C ILE A 55 7.37 4.83 9.32
N ALA A 56 6.36 4.80 8.43
CA ALA A 56 5.20 5.67 8.54
C ALA A 56 4.43 5.43 9.85
N TYR A 57 4.28 4.17 10.23
CA TYR A 57 3.64 3.76 11.48
C TYR A 57 4.36 4.28 12.71
N TYR A 58 5.67 4.07 12.77
CA TYR A 58 6.50 4.48 13.89
C TYR A 58 6.42 5.99 14.17
N LEU A 59 6.40 6.81 13.13
CA LEU A 59 6.30 8.27 13.29
C LEU A 59 4.95 8.74 13.84
N GLU A 60 3.87 7.96 13.66
CA GLU A 60 2.54 8.29 14.20
C GLU A 60 2.32 7.81 15.65
N MET A 61 3.30 7.12 16.22
CA MET A 61 3.27 6.71 17.62
C MET A 61 3.60 7.92 18.51
N LYS A 62 2.60 8.39 19.26
CA LYS A 62 2.73 9.57 20.14
C LYS A 62 3.45 9.27 21.47
N ASP A 63 3.45 8.01 21.89
CA ASP A 63 3.95 7.55 23.19
C ASP A 63 4.85 6.31 23.01
N TYR A 64 5.88 6.43 22.16
CA TYR A 64 6.86 5.36 22.03
C TYR A 64 7.81 5.38 23.23
N ASN A 65 7.53 4.56 24.23
CA ASN A 65 8.32 4.44 25.46
C ASN A 65 9.63 3.65 25.27
N HIS A 66 10.15 3.56 24.04
CA HIS A 66 11.30 2.71 23.67
C HIS A 66 11.11 1.20 23.88
N GLU A 67 9.92 0.77 24.28
CA GLU A 67 9.61 -0.65 24.41
C GLU A 67 9.62 -1.35 23.05
N LYS A 68 10.14 -2.59 23.06
CA LYS A 68 10.07 -3.49 21.91
C LYS A 68 8.60 -3.68 21.52
N ARG A 69 8.29 -3.47 20.23
CA ARG A 69 6.96 -3.72 19.67
C ARG A 69 7.04 -4.58 18.43
N ASN A 70 6.12 -5.51 18.27
CA ASN A 70 5.96 -6.31 17.08
C ASN A 70 4.73 -5.82 16.30
N ALA A 71 4.97 -5.22 15.14
CA ALA A 71 3.94 -4.76 14.23
C ALA A 71 3.79 -5.74 13.06
N LEU A 72 2.58 -6.19 12.79
CA LEU A 72 2.25 -6.92 11.57
C LEU A 72 1.74 -5.93 10.51
N VAL A 73 2.47 -5.80 9.42
CA VAL A 73 2.04 -5.06 8.24
C VAL A 73 1.28 -6.01 7.32
N PHE A 74 0.01 -5.69 7.06
CA PHE A 74 -0.85 -6.41 6.13
C PHE A 74 -1.17 -5.50 4.94
N ASP A 75 -0.52 -5.76 3.81
CA ASP A 75 -0.69 -5.00 2.57
C ASP A 75 -1.51 -5.80 1.56
N LEU A 76 -2.78 -5.41 1.35
CA LEU A 76 -3.63 -5.99 0.31
C LEU A 76 -3.92 -4.94 -0.77
N GLY A 77 -3.17 -5.05 -1.86
CA GLY A 77 -3.20 -4.13 -2.99
C GLY A 77 -4.21 -4.51 -4.07
N GLY A 78 -3.92 -4.06 -5.29
CA GLY A 78 -4.72 -4.35 -6.49
C GLY A 78 -4.45 -5.74 -7.08
N GLY A 79 -3.20 -6.20 -7.04
CA GLY A 79 -2.80 -7.51 -7.58
C GLY A 79 -1.90 -8.33 -6.67
N THR A 80 -1.51 -7.80 -5.51
CA THR A 80 -0.59 -8.44 -4.57
C THR A 80 -1.14 -8.41 -3.14
N LEU A 81 -0.77 -9.44 -2.38
CA LEU A 81 -0.93 -9.50 -0.93
C LEU A 81 0.45 -9.73 -0.33
N ASP A 82 0.84 -8.87 0.60
CA ASP A 82 2.06 -9.00 1.39
C ASP A 82 1.75 -8.92 2.87
N VAL A 83 2.32 -9.83 3.65
CA VAL A 83 2.25 -9.85 5.11
C VAL A 83 3.65 -9.87 5.65
N SER A 84 4.00 -8.90 6.48
CA SER A 84 5.32 -8.82 7.11
C SER A 84 5.19 -8.61 8.61
N LEU A 85 6.01 -9.30 9.39
CA LEU A 85 6.12 -9.08 10.82
C LEU A 85 7.41 -8.35 11.12
N ILE A 86 7.31 -7.20 11.77
CA ILE A 86 8.42 -6.28 12.00
C ILE A 86 8.53 -6.02 13.49
N THR A 87 9.72 -6.24 14.06
CA THR A 87 10.05 -5.83 15.42
C THR A 87 10.65 -4.43 15.37
N ILE A 88 10.12 -3.53 16.20
CA ILE A 88 10.59 -2.16 16.38
C ILE A 88 11.10 -2.01 17.81
N GLU A 89 12.39 -1.73 17.95
CA GLU A 89 13.05 -1.59 19.26
C GLU A 89 14.15 -0.52 19.19
N ASN A 90 14.03 0.51 20.02
CA ASN A 90 14.98 1.64 20.06
C ASN A 90 15.22 2.27 18.68
N GLY A 91 14.16 2.44 17.90
CA GLY A 91 14.25 2.97 16.53
C GLY A 91 14.82 2.01 15.49
N ASN A 92 15.29 0.82 15.88
CA ASN A 92 15.66 -0.23 14.93
C ASN A 92 14.40 -0.94 14.47
N MET A 93 14.28 -1.18 13.17
CA MET A 93 13.23 -1.99 12.57
C MET A 93 13.86 -3.24 11.96
N GLU A 94 13.41 -4.41 12.39
CA GLU A 94 13.87 -5.69 11.89
C GLU A 94 12.69 -6.50 11.36
N VAL A 95 12.76 -6.86 10.07
CA VAL A 95 11.77 -7.75 9.44
C VAL A 95 12.05 -9.18 9.90
N LYS A 96 11.10 -9.77 10.62
CA LYS A 96 11.19 -11.15 11.16
C LYS A 96 10.75 -12.20 10.15
N ALA A 97 9.69 -11.89 9.39
CA ALA A 97 9.24 -12.71 8.28
C ALA A 97 8.45 -11.85 7.30
N THR A 98 8.45 -12.29 6.04
CA THR A 98 7.60 -11.75 4.98
C THR A 98 7.05 -12.92 4.17
N VAL A 99 5.74 -12.90 3.93
CA VAL A 99 5.03 -13.88 3.12
C VAL A 99 4.02 -13.16 2.27
N GLY A 100 3.85 -13.55 1.01
CA GLY A 100 2.89 -12.92 0.12
C GLY A 100 2.48 -13.78 -1.06
N ASP A 101 1.64 -13.20 -1.91
CA ASP A 101 1.19 -13.74 -3.19
C ASP A 101 1.15 -12.60 -4.22
N SER A 102 1.99 -12.72 -5.25
CA SER A 102 2.13 -11.73 -6.31
C SER A 102 1.00 -11.76 -7.35
N HIS A 103 0.05 -12.69 -7.21
CA HIS A 103 -1.09 -12.86 -8.10
C HIS A 103 -2.40 -12.91 -7.32
N PHE A 104 -2.45 -12.23 -6.17
CA PHE A 104 -3.66 -12.16 -5.36
C PHE A 104 -3.87 -10.74 -4.83
N GLY A 105 -4.94 -10.08 -5.26
CA GLY A 105 -5.32 -8.76 -4.77
C GLY A 105 -6.77 -8.39 -5.09
N GLY A 106 -7.04 -7.08 -5.09
CA GLY A 106 -8.36 -6.53 -5.38
C GLY A 106 -8.95 -6.93 -6.73
N GLN A 107 -8.11 -7.20 -7.74
CA GLN A 107 -8.52 -7.59 -9.08
C GLN A 107 -9.15 -8.99 -9.11
N ASP A 108 -8.69 -9.92 -8.26
CA ASP A 108 -9.29 -11.25 -8.15
C ASP A 108 -10.70 -11.19 -7.58
N LEU A 109 -10.93 -10.25 -6.67
CA LEU A 109 -12.25 -9.98 -6.12
C LEU A 109 -13.19 -9.40 -7.18
N ASP A 110 -12.67 -8.51 -8.03
CA ASP A 110 -13.41 -7.96 -9.18
C ASP A 110 -13.74 -9.07 -10.18
N ASN A 111 -12.80 -9.99 -10.45
CA ASN A 111 -13.01 -11.10 -11.37
C ASN A 111 -14.14 -12.03 -10.91
N ASN A 112 -14.27 -12.31 -9.61
CA ASN A 112 -15.40 -13.09 -9.08
C ASN A 112 -16.73 -12.36 -9.26
N MET A 113 -16.76 -11.03 -9.08
CA MET A 113 -17.94 -10.21 -9.37
C MET A 113 -18.29 -10.20 -10.86
N VAL A 114 -17.30 -10.10 -11.75
CA VAL A 114 -17.50 -10.17 -13.20
C VAL A 114 -18.08 -11.52 -13.58
N LYS A 115 -17.54 -12.63 -13.06
CA LYS A 115 -18.07 -13.98 -13.30
C LYS A 115 -19.54 -14.08 -12.91
N TYR A 116 -19.91 -13.60 -11.73
CA TYR A 116 -21.29 -13.55 -11.28
C TYR A 116 -22.18 -12.71 -12.20
N CYS A 117 -21.69 -11.55 -12.66
CA CYS A 117 -22.42 -10.71 -13.61
C CYS A 117 -22.63 -11.37 -14.97
N LEU A 118 -21.63 -12.11 -15.47
CA LEU A 118 -21.72 -12.88 -16.72
C LEU A 118 -22.76 -13.99 -16.62
N GLU A 119 -22.78 -14.73 -15.51
CA GLU A 119 -23.79 -15.76 -15.23
C GLU A 119 -25.20 -15.16 -15.19
N GLU A 120 -25.38 -14.00 -14.53
CA GLU A 120 -26.66 -13.29 -14.48
C GLU A 120 -27.10 -12.74 -15.85
N PHE A 121 -26.16 -12.24 -16.67
CA PHE A 121 -26.45 -11.79 -18.03
C PHE A 121 -26.88 -12.97 -18.91
N GLN A 122 -26.14 -14.08 -18.87
CA GLN A 122 -26.47 -15.32 -19.58
C GLN A 122 -27.85 -15.82 -19.17
N ARG A 123 -28.16 -15.85 -17.87
CA ARG A 123 -29.44 -16.33 -17.34
C ARG A 123 -30.62 -15.47 -17.83
N LYS A 124 -30.47 -14.14 -17.85
CA LYS A 124 -31.53 -13.20 -18.26
C LYS A 124 -31.72 -13.12 -19.77
N ASN A 125 -30.62 -13.13 -20.53
CA ASN A 125 -30.63 -12.83 -21.97
C ASN A 125 -30.35 -14.05 -22.85
N ARG A 126 -30.00 -15.21 -22.27
CA ARG A 126 -29.61 -16.44 -22.97
C ARG A 126 -28.43 -16.26 -23.92
N MET A 127 -27.53 -15.32 -23.62
CA MET A 127 -26.41 -14.94 -24.48
C MET A 127 -25.09 -14.87 -23.70
N ASP A 128 -24.08 -15.57 -24.21
CA ASP A 128 -22.78 -15.67 -23.55
C ASP A 128 -21.86 -14.57 -24.10
N ILE A 129 -21.43 -13.69 -23.20
CA ILE A 129 -20.51 -12.58 -23.51
C ILE A 129 -19.13 -12.79 -22.89
N SER A 130 -18.86 -13.95 -22.28
CA SER A 130 -17.60 -14.28 -21.60
C SER A 130 -16.37 -14.27 -22.52
N LYS A 131 -16.56 -14.33 -23.83
CA LYS A 131 -15.48 -14.28 -24.84
C LYS A 131 -15.35 -12.91 -25.51
N ASN A 132 -16.18 -11.93 -25.16
CA ASN A 132 -16.18 -10.60 -25.79
C ASN A 132 -15.35 -9.60 -24.96
N PRO A 133 -14.19 -9.13 -25.45
CA PRO A 133 -13.28 -8.29 -24.66
C PRO A 133 -13.89 -6.95 -24.23
N ARG A 134 -14.66 -6.31 -25.13
CA ARG A 134 -15.25 -4.99 -24.88
C ARG A 134 -16.30 -5.01 -23.74
N PRO A 135 -17.33 -5.87 -23.77
CA PRO A 135 -18.25 -6.04 -22.64
C PRO A 135 -17.54 -6.42 -21.32
N LEU A 136 -16.55 -7.31 -21.38
CA LEU A 136 -15.79 -7.74 -20.20
C LEU A 136 -15.07 -6.58 -19.52
N MET A 137 -14.38 -5.72 -20.30
CA MET A 137 -13.67 -4.56 -19.76
C MET A 137 -14.64 -3.60 -19.05
N ARG A 138 -15.78 -3.32 -19.67
CA ARG A 138 -16.82 -2.44 -19.10
C ARG A 138 -17.43 -3.02 -17.83
N LEU A 139 -17.70 -4.33 -17.80
CA LEU A 139 -18.15 -5.02 -16.58
C LEU A 139 -17.09 -4.98 -15.48
N ARG A 140 -15.81 -5.14 -15.81
CA ARG A 140 -14.72 -5.08 -14.82
C ARG A 140 -14.67 -3.71 -14.14
N THR A 141 -14.71 -2.62 -14.90
CA THR A 141 -14.76 -1.26 -14.35
C THR A 141 -16.00 -1.06 -13.46
N ALA A 142 -17.17 -1.53 -13.90
CA ALA A 142 -18.39 -1.42 -13.10
C ALA A 142 -18.33 -2.27 -11.81
N CYS A 143 -17.73 -3.45 -11.86
CA CYS A 143 -17.54 -4.32 -10.69
C CYS A 143 -16.55 -3.72 -9.68
N GLU A 144 -15.44 -3.16 -10.15
CA GLU A 144 -14.47 -2.48 -9.29
C GLU A 144 -15.12 -1.30 -8.56
N ASN A 145 -15.88 -0.47 -9.27
CA ASN A 145 -16.63 0.63 -8.68
C ASN A 145 -17.64 0.13 -7.64
N ALA A 146 -18.38 -0.95 -7.94
CA ALA A 146 -19.29 -1.56 -6.99
C ALA A 146 -18.58 -2.10 -5.75
N LYS A 147 -17.44 -2.79 -5.90
CA LYS A 147 -16.58 -3.26 -4.78
C LYS A 147 -16.17 -2.10 -3.87
N ARG A 148 -15.71 -0.99 -4.46
CA ARG A 148 -15.34 0.22 -3.71
C ARG A 148 -16.54 0.75 -2.92
N MET A 149 -17.72 0.86 -3.54
CA MET A 149 -18.96 1.31 -2.86
C MET A 149 -19.38 0.36 -1.73
N LEU A 150 -19.28 -0.96 -1.92
CA LEU A 150 -19.63 -1.95 -0.90
C LEU A 150 -18.72 -1.90 0.34
N SER A 151 -17.57 -1.21 0.26
CA SER A 151 -16.72 -0.96 1.43
C SER A 151 -17.33 0.08 2.38
N SER A 152 -18.23 0.95 1.90
CA SER A 152 -18.95 1.93 2.74
C SER A 152 -20.45 1.66 2.84
N THR A 153 -21.06 0.96 1.87
CA THR A 153 -22.50 0.67 1.84
C THR A 153 -22.80 -0.83 1.91
N ASN A 154 -24.00 -1.19 2.37
CA ASN A 154 -24.43 -2.59 2.42
C ASN A 154 -24.96 -3.12 1.09
N LYS A 155 -25.20 -2.24 0.11
CA LYS A 155 -25.79 -2.56 -1.19
C LYS A 155 -25.41 -1.50 -2.22
N THR A 156 -25.25 -1.91 -3.47
CA THR A 156 -25.00 -1.01 -4.62
C THR A 156 -25.57 -1.62 -5.90
N ASN A 157 -25.50 -0.87 -7.00
CA ASN A 157 -25.92 -1.33 -8.32
C ASN A 157 -24.73 -1.35 -9.29
N ILE A 158 -24.61 -2.44 -10.04
CA ILE A 158 -23.72 -2.57 -11.20
C ILE A 158 -24.58 -2.24 -12.41
N LYS A 159 -24.22 -1.16 -13.11
CA LYS A 159 -24.94 -0.67 -14.29
C LYS A 159 -23.97 -0.47 -15.45
N VAL A 160 -24.32 -1.00 -16.62
CA VAL A 160 -23.59 -0.77 -17.88
C VAL A 160 -24.61 -0.67 -19.01
N ASP A 161 -24.77 0.53 -19.55
CA ASP A 161 -25.70 0.79 -20.65
C ASP A 161 -25.18 0.18 -21.96
N CYS A 162 -26.05 -0.37 -22.80
CA CYS A 162 -25.69 -1.02 -24.06
C CYS A 162 -24.48 -1.98 -23.90
N LEU A 163 -24.52 -2.84 -22.87
CA LEU A 163 -23.41 -3.75 -22.54
C LEU A 163 -23.08 -4.64 -23.74
N TYR A 164 -24.10 -5.20 -24.39
CA TYR A 164 -23.96 -6.04 -25.58
C TYR A 164 -25.22 -6.02 -26.44
N LYS A 165 -25.08 -5.77 -27.75
CA LYS A 165 -26.19 -5.71 -28.73
C LYS A 165 -27.36 -4.83 -28.23
N ASP A 166 -27.04 -3.61 -27.80
CA ASP A 166 -27.98 -2.61 -27.27
C ASP A 166 -28.76 -3.05 -26.02
N ILE A 167 -28.35 -4.13 -25.35
CA ILE A 167 -28.94 -4.56 -24.09
C ILE A 167 -28.17 -3.94 -22.93
N ASP A 168 -28.88 -3.17 -22.10
CA ASP A 168 -28.38 -2.67 -20.83
C ASP A 168 -28.19 -3.81 -19.82
N PHE A 169 -27.18 -3.65 -18.95
CA PHE A 169 -27.01 -4.51 -17.80
C PHE A 169 -27.28 -3.75 -16.51
N HIS A 170 -28.20 -4.28 -15.71
CA HIS A 170 -28.50 -3.79 -14.37
C HIS A 170 -28.55 -4.97 -13.39
N LEU A 171 -27.76 -4.86 -12.33
CA LEU A 171 -27.73 -5.83 -11.24
C LEU A 171 -27.55 -5.11 -9.91
N SER A 172 -28.42 -5.41 -8.94
CA SER A 172 -28.24 -4.95 -7.57
C SER A 172 -27.49 -6.02 -6.76
N ILE A 173 -26.45 -5.63 -6.04
CA ILE A 173 -25.60 -6.54 -5.26
C ILE A 173 -25.44 -6.03 -3.83
N SER A 174 -25.58 -6.94 -2.86
CA SER A 174 -25.33 -6.66 -1.45
C SER A 174 -23.88 -6.95 -1.05
N ARG A 175 -23.42 -6.34 0.04
CA ARG A 175 -22.13 -6.65 0.66
C ARG A 175 -22.05 -8.14 1.04
N SER A 176 -23.13 -8.69 1.59
CA SER A 176 -23.19 -10.12 1.93
C SER A 176 -22.97 -11.03 0.72
N LYS A 177 -23.52 -10.70 -0.45
CA LYS A 177 -23.30 -11.48 -1.68
C LYS A 177 -21.86 -11.33 -2.17
N PHE A 178 -21.31 -10.11 -2.15
CA PHE A 178 -19.89 -9.90 -2.45
C PHE A 178 -18.98 -10.72 -1.52
N GLU A 179 -19.29 -10.78 -0.24
CA GLU A 179 -18.52 -11.56 0.73
C GLU A 179 -18.63 -13.06 0.50
N GLU A 180 -19.82 -13.55 0.14
CA GLU A 180 -20.05 -14.94 -0.24
C GLU A 180 -19.21 -15.33 -1.46
N LEU A 181 -19.24 -14.51 -2.52
CA LEU A 181 -18.48 -14.74 -3.76
C LEU A 181 -16.97 -14.80 -3.52
N ASN A 182 -16.48 -14.12 -2.49
CA ASN A 182 -15.05 -13.97 -2.21
C ASN A 182 -14.59 -14.70 -0.95
N LYS A 183 -15.43 -15.56 -0.36
CA LYS A 183 -15.13 -16.28 0.89
C LYS A 183 -13.79 -17.01 0.87
N ALA A 184 -13.47 -17.70 -0.23
CA ALA A 184 -12.21 -18.43 -0.37
C ALA A 184 -11.00 -17.50 -0.35
N HIS A 185 -11.07 -16.37 -1.05
CA HIS A 185 -10.01 -15.36 -1.09
C HIS A 185 -9.80 -14.71 0.29
N PHE A 186 -10.88 -14.39 1.00
CA PHE A 186 -10.77 -13.83 2.35
C PHE A 186 -10.19 -14.80 3.37
N ASN A 187 -10.54 -16.08 3.30
CA ASN A 187 -9.91 -17.09 4.12
C ASN A 187 -8.41 -17.23 3.78
N LYS A 188 -8.05 -17.14 2.50
CA LYS A 188 -6.66 -17.17 2.04
C LYS A 188 -5.83 -16.05 2.68
N CYS A 189 -6.38 -14.84 2.85
CA CYS A 189 -5.70 -13.76 3.58
C CYS A 189 -5.22 -14.19 4.98
N ILE A 190 -6.06 -14.89 5.74
CA ILE A 190 -5.72 -15.35 7.10
C ILE A 190 -4.65 -16.44 7.07
N THR A 191 -4.67 -17.32 6.07
CA THR A 191 -3.61 -18.34 5.92
C THR A 191 -2.22 -17.73 5.73
N PHE A 192 -2.11 -16.56 5.07
CA PHE A 192 -0.85 -15.83 4.93
C PHE A 192 -0.39 -15.21 6.25
N VAL A 193 -1.31 -14.68 7.05
CA VAL A 193 -1.02 -14.16 8.39
C VAL A 193 -0.49 -15.28 9.30
N GLU A 194 -1.17 -16.42 9.33
CA GLU A 194 -0.71 -17.59 10.08
C GLU A 194 0.67 -18.08 9.63
N LYS A 195 0.91 -18.10 8.32
CA LYS A 195 2.22 -18.49 7.78
C LYS A 195 3.31 -17.50 8.19
N CYS A 196 3.05 -16.20 8.11
CA CYS A 196 3.99 -15.17 8.53
C CYS A 196 4.36 -15.31 10.02
N LEU A 197 3.39 -15.58 10.89
CA LEU A 197 3.64 -15.84 12.31
C LEU A 197 4.48 -17.09 12.55
N ARG A 198 4.19 -18.19 11.84
CA ARG A 198 4.99 -19.42 11.92
C ARG A 198 6.43 -19.21 11.46
N ASP A 199 6.62 -18.54 10.33
CA ASP A 199 7.95 -18.29 9.76
C ASP A 199 8.76 -17.36 10.68
N ALA A 200 8.11 -16.40 11.33
CA ALA A 200 8.72 -15.54 12.36
C ALA A 200 8.89 -16.22 13.73
N LYS A 201 8.33 -17.42 13.92
CA LYS A 201 8.27 -18.15 15.20
C LYS A 201 7.68 -17.29 16.34
N MET A 202 6.62 -16.56 16.05
CA MET A 202 5.97 -15.64 16.98
C MET A 202 4.52 -16.05 17.23
N ASP A 203 4.09 -16.04 18.49
CA ASP A 203 2.69 -16.24 18.83
C ASP A 203 1.86 -14.99 18.50
N LYS A 204 0.59 -15.18 18.15
CA LYS A 204 -0.33 -14.07 17.86
C LYS A 204 -0.50 -13.10 19.02
N SER A 205 -0.32 -13.54 20.27
CA SER A 205 -0.37 -12.68 21.46
C SER A 205 0.82 -11.73 21.59
N GLU A 206 1.93 -12.02 20.92
CA GLU A 206 3.12 -11.19 20.91
C GLU A 206 3.06 -10.08 19.83
N VAL A 207 2.07 -10.12 18.94
CA VAL A 207 1.84 -9.04 17.96
C VAL A 207 1.14 -7.89 18.67
N ASP A 208 1.81 -6.76 18.82
CA ASP A 208 1.28 -5.58 19.50
C ASP A 208 0.28 -4.81 18.62
N ASP A 209 0.58 -4.72 17.33
CA ASP A 209 -0.15 -3.86 16.40
C ASP A 209 -0.30 -4.50 15.03
N VAL A 210 -1.44 -4.22 14.38
CA VAL A 210 -1.70 -4.61 13.00
C VAL A 210 -1.89 -3.35 12.17
N VAL A 211 -1.00 -3.16 11.20
CA VAL A 211 -0.95 -2.02 10.29
C VAL A 211 -1.52 -2.43 8.94
N LEU A 212 -2.62 -1.81 8.55
CA LEU A 212 -3.29 -2.10 7.28
C LEU A 212 -2.77 -1.17 6.18
N VAL A 213 -2.33 -1.77 5.08
CA VAL A 213 -1.80 -1.09 3.89
C VAL A 213 -2.52 -1.63 2.65
N GLY A 214 -2.55 -0.84 1.58
CA GLY A 214 -3.14 -1.23 0.31
C GLY A 214 -4.65 -1.00 0.26
N GLY A 215 -5.17 -0.64 -0.92
CA GLY A 215 -6.55 -0.18 -1.05
C GLY A 215 -7.60 -1.24 -0.73
N SER A 216 -7.30 -2.52 -0.94
CA SER A 216 -8.24 -3.62 -0.68
C SER A 216 -8.31 -3.98 0.82
N SER A 217 -7.38 -3.51 1.65
CA SER A 217 -7.48 -3.63 3.12
C SER A 217 -8.66 -2.83 3.72
N ARG A 218 -9.26 -1.92 2.94
CA ARG A 218 -10.47 -1.17 3.32
C ARG A 218 -11.74 -2.01 3.33
N ILE A 219 -11.71 -3.21 2.76
CA ILE A 219 -12.86 -4.10 2.71
C ILE A 219 -13.24 -4.51 4.14
N PRO A 220 -14.48 -4.23 4.61
CA PRO A 220 -14.89 -4.51 5.99
C PRO A 220 -14.68 -5.96 6.41
N LYS A 221 -14.89 -6.91 5.49
CA LYS A 221 -14.71 -8.34 5.78
C LYS A 221 -13.26 -8.71 6.07
N VAL A 222 -12.29 -8.09 5.38
CA VAL A 222 -10.86 -8.32 5.61
C VAL A 222 -10.48 -7.82 7.00
N GLN A 223 -10.92 -6.61 7.35
CA GLN A 223 -10.71 -6.03 8.68
C GLN A 223 -11.35 -6.89 9.78
N GLN A 224 -12.60 -7.32 9.59
CA GLN A 224 -13.28 -8.18 10.55
C GLN A 224 -12.49 -9.48 10.79
N LEU A 225 -12.06 -10.17 9.73
CA LEU A 225 -11.34 -11.43 9.87
C LEU A 225 -9.99 -11.25 10.59
N LEU A 226 -9.26 -10.18 10.27
CA LEU A 226 -8.02 -9.86 10.97
C LEU A 226 -8.28 -9.53 12.45
N SER A 227 -9.36 -8.82 12.76
CA SER A 227 -9.72 -8.43 14.12
C SER A 227 -10.07 -9.67 14.92
N ASP A 228 -10.92 -10.53 14.37
CA ASP A 228 -11.30 -11.81 14.97
C ASP A 228 -10.05 -12.70 15.21
N PHE A 229 -9.13 -12.73 14.25
CA PHE A 229 -7.88 -13.49 14.35
C PHE A 229 -6.97 -13.00 15.49
N PHE A 230 -6.90 -11.69 15.71
CA PHE A 230 -6.16 -11.03 16.79
C PHE A 230 -7.04 -10.70 18.01
N TYR A 231 -8.03 -11.55 18.33
CA TYR A 231 -8.84 -11.47 19.55
C TYR A 231 -9.62 -10.16 19.74
N GLY A 232 -10.13 -9.58 18.65
CA GLY A 232 -10.89 -8.33 18.67
C GLY A 232 -10.00 -7.08 18.75
N LYS A 233 -8.69 -7.20 18.50
CA LYS A 233 -7.77 -6.06 18.51
C LYS A 233 -8.21 -5.00 17.49
N GLU A 234 -8.34 -3.77 17.96
CA GLU A 234 -8.62 -2.63 17.09
C GLU A 234 -7.39 -2.27 16.24
N PHE A 235 -7.62 -2.00 14.95
CA PHE A 235 -6.55 -1.57 14.06
C PHE A 235 -6.17 -0.11 14.30
N ASN A 236 -4.87 0.15 14.17
CA ASN A 236 -4.39 1.51 14.15
C ASN A 236 -4.81 2.19 12.83
N LYS A 237 -5.80 3.10 12.92
CA LYS A 237 -6.32 3.88 11.77
C LYS A 237 -5.61 5.22 11.58
N ARG A 238 -4.50 5.48 12.28
CA ARG A 238 -3.81 6.79 12.22
C ARG A 238 -3.04 6.99 10.91
N ILE A 239 -2.73 5.91 10.20
CA ILE A 239 -2.08 5.97 8.89
C ILE A 239 -3.13 5.70 7.82
N ASN A 240 -3.09 6.48 6.74
CA ASN A 240 -3.89 6.18 5.56
C ASN A 240 -3.25 5.00 4.78
N PRO A 241 -3.98 3.88 4.58
CA PRO A 241 -3.44 2.68 3.93
C PRO A 241 -2.92 2.89 2.50
N HIS A 242 -3.40 3.91 1.78
CA HIS A 242 -2.94 4.22 0.42
C HIS A 242 -1.62 4.99 0.37
N GLU A 243 -1.28 5.62 1.48
CA GLU A 243 -0.25 6.65 1.55
C GLU A 243 0.92 6.22 2.43
N ALA A 244 0.71 5.23 3.32
CA ALA A 244 1.70 4.72 4.27
C ALA A 244 3.07 4.44 3.65
N VAL A 245 3.09 3.70 2.53
CA VAL A 245 4.32 3.30 1.83
C VAL A 245 5.06 4.53 1.28
N ALA A 246 4.35 5.41 0.57
CA ALA A 246 4.93 6.63 0.01
C ALA A 246 5.43 7.58 1.10
N TYR A 247 4.69 7.69 2.20
CA TYR A 247 5.05 8.49 3.36
C TYR A 247 6.35 8.01 4.00
N GLY A 248 6.47 6.70 4.26
CA GLY A 248 7.70 6.12 4.80
C GLY A 248 8.90 6.26 3.88
N ALA A 249 8.70 6.11 2.56
CA ALA A 249 9.75 6.33 1.57
C ALA A 249 10.22 7.79 1.54
N ALA A 250 9.30 8.75 1.67
CA ALA A 250 9.63 10.18 1.72
C ALA A 250 10.45 10.52 2.97
N VAL A 251 10.10 9.94 4.13
CA VAL A 251 10.86 10.06 5.38
C VAL A 251 12.28 9.51 5.20
N GLN A 252 12.40 8.32 4.61
CA GLN A 252 13.70 7.71 4.34
C GLN A 252 14.53 8.57 3.36
N ALA A 253 13.91 9.16 2.34
CA ALA A 253 14.59 10.05 1.41
C ALA A 253 15.12 11.32 2.09
N PHE A 254 14.34 11.89 3.02
CA PHE A 254 14.77 13.05 3.80
C PHE A 254 15.99 12.74 4.67
N ILE A 255 15.95 11.61 5.39
CA ILE A 255 17.05 11.11 6.23
C ILE A 255 18.36 11.04 5.43
N LEU A 256 18.32 10.39 4.27
CA LEU A 256 19.52 10.20 3.44
C LEU A 256 20.03 11.52 2.84
N ASN A 257 19.15 12.50 2.59
CA ASN A 257 19.56 13.79 2.03
C ASN A 257 20.23 14.68 3.09
N ASP A 258 19.70 14.72 4.31
CA ASP A 258 20.28 15.47 5.44
C ASP A 258 21.70 14.99 5.78
N GLU A 259 21.94 13.68 5.77
CA GLU A 259 23.27 13.10 5.98
C GLU A 259 24.25 13.51 4.88
N LYS A 260 23.80 13.54 3.63
CA LYS A 260 24.64 13.94 2.49
C LYS A 260 25.04 15.41 2.59
N GLU A 261 24.14 16.28 3.05
CA GLU A 261 24.43 17.70 3.29
C GLU A 261 25.41 17.88 4.47
N LYS A 262 25.23 17.13 5.56
CA LYS A 262 26.16 17.13 6.71
C LYS A 262 27.56 16.65 6.34
N ALA A 263 27.66 15.57 5.56
CA ALA A 263 28.93 15.04 5.05
C ALA A 263 29.65 16.03 4.13
N GLN A 264 28.91 16.76 3.28
CA GLN A 264 29.47 17.79 2.40
C GLN A 264 29.93 19.04 3.16
N ASN A 265 29.32 19.34 4.31
CA ASN A 265 29.65 20.49 5.15
C ASN A 265 30.72 20.18 6.23
N GLY A 266 31.38 19.02 6.17
CA GLY A 266 32.48 18.68 7.07
C GLY A 266 32.06 18.36 8.51
N VAL A 267 30.78 18.09 8.75
CA VAL A 267 30.31 17.55 10.04
C VAL A 267 30.64 16.06 10.05
N PRO A 268 31.28 15.51 11.11
CA PRO A 268 31.63 14.09 11.14
C PRO A 268 30.35 13.24 11.06
N VAL A 269 30.18 12.54 9.93
CA VAL A 269 29.23 11.44 9.82
C VAL A 269 29.96 10.21 10.35
N TYR A 270 29.51 9.66 11.48
CA TYR A 270 30.09 8.42 12.02
C TYR A 270 29.84 7.31 11.00
N ALA A 271 30.89 6.89 10.31
CA ALA A 271 30.82 5.78 9.38
C ALA A 271 30.61 4.48 10.16
N SER A 272 29.53 3.75 9.85
CA SER A 272 29.41 2.34 10.21
C SER A 272 29.47 1.48 8.93
N ASP A 273 30.12 0.34 9.06
CA ASP A 273 30.79 -0.39 8.00
C ASP A 273 29.91 -0.93 6.87
N SER A 274 30.58 -1.09 5.73
CA SER A 274 30.08 -1.60 4.46
C SER A 274 29.61 -3.06 4.52
N SER A 275 28.35 -3.28 4.87
CA SER A 275 27.61 -4.47 4.42
C SER A 275 26.18 -4.06 4.07
N GLY A 276 25.85 -4.07 2.79
CA GLY A 276 24.55 -3.61 2.29
C GLY A 276 23.39 -4.34 2.93
N SER A 277 22.64 -3.66 3.80
CA SER A 277 21.21 -3.88 4.11
C SER A 277 20.80 -3.00 5.30
N ASN A 278 19.83 -2.11 5.10
CA ASN A 278 18.91 -1.55 6.12
C ASN A 278 19.48 -0.92 7.43
N ASP A 279 20.78 -0.61 7.52
CA ASP A 279 21.41 -0.15 8.79
C ASP A 279 21.16 1.33 9.12
N MET A 280 20.97 2.23 8.16
CA MET A 280 21.02 3.68 8.44
C MET A 280 19.70 4.33 8.89
N THR A 281 18.53 3.77 8.57
CA THR A 281 17.26 4.19 9.20
C THR A 281 17.34 4.06 10.74
N ARG A 282 18.26 3.23 11.24
CA ARG A 282 18.45 2.92 12.65
C ARG A 282 19.03 4.07 13.48
N GLU A 283 19.75 5.05 12.93
CA GLU A 283 20.49 6.03 13.75
C GLU A 283 19.72 7.32 14.03
N LEU A 284 18.95 7.84 13.06
CA LEU A 284 18.09 9.02 13.28
C LEU A 284 16.87 8.72 14.16
N LEU A 285 16.39 7.46 14.19
CA LEU A 285 15.35 7.03 15.11
C LEU A 285 15.89 6.72 16.53
N LYS A 286 17.20 6.55 16.70
CA LYS A 286 17.87 6.31 18.00
C LYS A 286 18.12 7.60 18.80
N ASN A 287 18.26 8.75 18.16
CA ASN A 287 18.58 10.04 18.81
C ASN A 287 17.37 10.71 19.52
N ASP A 288 16.48 9.92 20.14
CA ASP A 288 15.27 10.39 20.87
C ASP A 288 15.55 10.92 22.30
N ASN A 289 16.82 11.05 22.70
CA ASN A 289 17.23 11.31 24.08
C ASN A 289 17.28 12.79 24.54
N SER A 290 16.83 13.75 23.74
CA SER A 290 16.81 15.16 24.17
C SER A 290 15.57 15.89 23.65
N GLY A 291 14.90 16.65 24.52
CA GLY A 291 13.60 17.34 24.27
C GLY A 291 13.53 18.31 23.08
N SER A 292 14.54 18.33 22.21
CA SER A 292 14.60 18.99 20.90
C SER A 292 13.73 18.29 19.83
N ASN A 293 13.14 17.13 20.12
CA ASN A 293 12.62 16.20 19.12
C ASN A 293 11.15 16.36 18.68
N ASP A 294 10.32 17.12 19.39
CA ASP A 294 8.97 17.43 18.90
C ASP A 294 9.05 18.28 17.62
N VAL A 295 10.09 19.10 17.47
CA VAL A 295 10.35 19.90 16.26
C VAL A 295 10.79 19.02 15.09
N THR A 296 11.69 18.04 15.30
CA THR A 296 12.16 17.13 14.24
C THR A 296 11.07 16.17 13.78
N LYS A 297 10.31 15.56 14.70
CA LYS A 297 9.14 14.73 14.36
C LYS A 297 8.06 15.56 13.66
N LYS A 298 7.82 16.80 14.11
CA LYS A 298 6.87 17.73 13.46
C LYS A 298 7.36 18.19 12.08
N LEU A 299 8.66 18.38 11.90
CA LEU A 299 9.27 18.71 10.60
C LEU A 299 9.18 17.52 9.64
N LEU A 300 9.53 16.31 10.08
CA LEU A 300 9.35 15.07 9.31
C LEU A 300 7.89 14.85 8.94
N LYS A 301 6.96 15.04 9.89
CA LYS A 301 5.52 14.98 9.63
C LYS A 301 5.06 16.03 8.63
N ASN A 302 5.55 17.26 8.73
CA ASN A 302 5.21 18.32 7.79
C ASN A 302 5.77 18.03 6.39
N ILE A 303 7.00 17.55 6.29
CA ILE A 303 7.65 17.19 5.01
C ILE A 303 6.95 15.99 4.37
N ALA A 304 6.64 14.96 5.15
CA ALA A 304 5.98 13.78 4.64
C ALA A 304 4.50 14.05 4.29
N LYS A 305 3.80 14.88 5.07
CA LYS A 305 2.47 15.42 4.72
C LYS A 305 2.52 16.26 3.43
N PHE A 306 3.55 17.08 3.27
CA PHE A 306 3.76 17.89 2.06
C PHE A 306 4.07 17.04 0.82
N ALA A 307 4.89 15.99 0.96
CA ALA A 307 5.15 15.01 -0.11
C ALA A 307 3.88 14.23 -0.49
N LEU A 308 2.99 13.98 0.48
CA LEU A 308 1.72 13.30 0.27
C LEU A 308 0.69 14.19 -0.43
N GLU A 309 0.56 15.45 -0.02
CA GLU A 309 -0.29 16.45 -0.69
C GLU A 309 0.16 16.65 -2.15
N ALA A 310 1.47 16.63 -2.41
CA ALA A 310 2.03 16.63 -3.77
C ALA A 310 1.60 15.41 -4.59
N ALA A 311 1.69 14.21 -4.02
CA ALA A 311 1.35 12.95 -4.69
C ALA A 311 -0.17 12.82 -4.93
N VAL A 312 -1.00 13.23 -3.98
CA VAL A 312 -2.47 13.20 -4.11
C VAL A 312 -2.96 14.23 -5.12
N SER A 313 -2.42 15.45 -5.10
CA SER A 313 -2.73 16.50 -6.08
C SER A 313 -2.36 16.10 -7.51
N ALA A 314 -1.27 15.35 -7.68
CA ALA A 314 -0.85 14.79 -8.95
C ALA A 314 -1.82 13.73 -9.51
N ILE A 315 -2.33 12.86 -8.64
CA ILE A 315 -3.25 11.78 -9.03
C ILE A 315 -4.63 12.37 -9.38
N THR A 316 -5.08 13.41 -8.67
CA THR A 316 -6.36 14.08 -8.95
C THR A 316 -6.33 14.94 -10.20
N SER A 317 -5.20 15.56 -10.55
CA SER A 317 -5.05 16.31 -11.80
C SER A 317 -4.97 15.41 -13.04
N ASP A 318 -4.29 14.25 -12.95
CA ASP A 318 -4.26 13.25 -14.04
C ASP A 318 -5.63 12.58 -14.28
N LEU A 319 -6.41 12.34 -13.22
CA LEU A 319 -7.80 11.86 -13.36
C LEU A 319 -8.71 12.90 -14.03
N GLY A 320 -8.47 14.19 -13.80
CA GLY A 320 -9.18 15.27 -14.50
C GLY A 320 -8.82 15.39 -15.97
N GLY A 321 -7.53 15.20 -16.32
CA GLY A 321 -7.05 15.19 -17.70
C GLY A 321 -7.51 13.97 -18.50
N MET A 322 -7.43 12.77 -17.92
CA MET A 322 -7.91 11.54 -18.57
C MET A 322 -9.42 11.53 -18.80
N LEU A 323 -10.22 12.16 -17.92
CA LEU A 323 -11.66 12.30 -18.13
C LEU A 323 -11.98 13.27 -19.27
N PHE A 324 -11.15 14.30 -19.47
CA PHE A 324 -11.33 15.29 -20.52
C PHE A 324 -10.97 14.72 -21.89
N ASP A 325 -9.89 13.95 -22.00
CA ASP A 325 -9.47 13.28 -23.24
C ASP A 325 -10.42 12.14 -23.65
N PHE A 326 -11.12 11.50 -22.70
CA PHE A 326 -12.11 10.46 -22.99
C PHE A 326 -13.50 11.04 -23.38
N ILE A 327 -13.77 12.31 -23.09
CA ILE A 327 -14.99 13.01 -23.51
C ILE A 327 -14.77 13.76 -24.85
N SER A 328 -13.50 13.97 -25.24
CA SER A 328 -13.12 14.70 -26.45
C SER A 328 -12.50 13.83 -27.57
N SER A 329 -12.58 12.50 -27.46
CA SER A 329 -12.25 11.52 -28.52
C SER A 329 -13.39 10.55 -28.82
#